data_AF-A0A131ZWS4-F1
#
_entry.id   AF-A0A131ZWS4-F1
#
_cell.length_a   1.000
_cell.length_b   1.000
_cell.length_c   1.000
_cell.angle_alpha   90.00
_cell.angle_beta   90.00
_cell.angle_gamma   90.00
#
_symmetry.space_group_name_H-M   'P 1'
#
loop_
_entity.id
_entity.type
_entity.pdbx_description
1 polymer ?
#
loop_
_entity_poly.entity_id
_entity_poly.type
_entity_poly.pdbx_seq_one_letter_code
_entity_poly.pdbx_strand_id
1 'polypeptide(L)'
;MLKQIRHYIPKPVFGVPLADHLKASGRTISVVIEQCVEFLWPFVQEEGLFRISGSISKVKRMRNAFNAGRLDALDGLKNDAPAVVSTLKSYLRELPEPLLTFDSLQNWIEASKI
;
A
#
# COMPACT_ATOMS: atom_id res chain seq x y z
N MET A 1 19.73 -1.04 -35.41
CA MET A 1 18.62 -1.74 -34.74
C MET A 1 18.79 -1.68 -33.22
N LEU A 2 18.81 -0.48 -32.63
CA LEU A 2 18.76 -0.27 -31.17
C LEU A 2 18.19 1.14 -30.90
N LYS A 3 16.88 1.31 -31.12
CA LYS A 3 16.17 2.52 -30.69
C LYS A 3 15.58 2.25 -29.30
N GLN A 4 15.97 3.09 -28.34
CA GLN A 4 15.32 3.28 -27.04
C GLN A 4 15.24 2.04 -26.12
N ILE A 5 16.33 1.75 -25.40
CA ILE A 5 16.17 1.30 -24.01
C ILE A 5 15.60 2.50 -23.25
N ARG A 6 14.27 2.67 -23.29
CA ARG A 6 13.60 3.51 -22.31
C ARG A 6 13.95 2.91 -20.97
N HIS A 7 14.73 3.63 -20.16
CA HIS A 7 14.89 3.36 -18.75
C HIS A 7 13.49 3.36 -18.12
N TYR A 8 12.84 2.20 -18.07
CA TYR A 8 11.68 2.01 -17.21
C TYR A 8 12.24 1.97 -15.80
N ILE A 9 12.33 3.14 -15.16
CA ILE A 9 12.59 3.24 -13.74
C ILE A 9 11.25 2.88 -13.10
N PRO A 10 11.14 1.73 -12.39
CA PRO A 10 9.94 1.44 -11.62
C PRO A 10 9.73 2.63 -10.67
N LYS A 11 8.64 3.36 -10.86
CA LYS A 11 8.32 4.44 -9.93
C LYS A 11 7.95 3.78 -8.60
N PRO A 12 8.52 4.24 -7.47
CA PRO A 12 8.10 3.75 -6.17
C PRO A 12 6.58 3.97 -6.00
N VAL A 13 5.94 3.12 -5.22
CA VAL A 13 4.51 3.26 -4.90
C VAL A 13 4.30 3.97 -3.56
N PHE A 14 5.26 3.86 -2.63
CA PHE A 14 5.24 4.60 -1.36
C PHE A 14 5.68 6.05 -1.57
N GLY A 15 4.99 7.01 -0.94
CA GLY A 15 5.34 8.43 -1.03
C GLY A 15 4.92 9.10 -2.35
N VAL A 16 4.22 8.39 -3.23
CA VAL A 16 3.81 8.87 -4.56
C VAL A 16 2.30 9.09 -4.58
N PRO A 17 1.79 10.15 -5.24
CA PRO A 17 0.35 10.36 -5.37
C PRO A 17 -0.37 9.11 -5.86
N LEU A 18 -1.52 8.80 -5.25
CA LEU A 18 -2.31 7.61 -5.57
C LEU A 18 -2.67 7.57 -7.06
N ALA A 19 -3.15 8.71 -7.59
CA ALA A 19 -3.54 8.86 -8.98
C ALA A 19 -2.41 8.55 -9.97
N ASP A 20 -1.17 8.95 -9.65
CA ASP A 20 -0.02 8.80 -10.55
C ASP A 20 0.31 7.33 -10.81
N HIS A 21 0.39 6.51 -9.76
CA HIS A 21 0.75 5.11 -9.93
C HIS A 21 -0.43 4.25 -10.40
N LEU A 22 -1.68 4.61 -10.07
CA LEU A 22 -2.87 3.99 -10.64
C LEU A 22 -2.93 4.21 -12.16
N LYS A 23 -2.71 5.46 -12.59
CA LYS A 23 -2.63 5.82 -14.02
C LYS A 23 -1.48 5.09 -14.72
N ALA A 24 -0.30 5.03 -14.09
CA ALA A 24 0.87 4.36 -14.68
C ALA A 24 0.70 2.84 -14.83
N SER A 25 -0.06 2.22 -13.92
CA SER A 25 -0.32 0.76 -13.94
C SER A 25 -1.62 0.38 -14.66
N GLY A 26 -2.47 1.34 -15.03
CA GLY A 26 -3.79 1.08 -15.62
C GLY A 26 -4.76 0.43 -14.64
N ARG A 27 -4.55 0.63 -13.32
CA ARG A 27 -5.33 -0.01 -12.26
C ARG A 27 -6.28 0.98 -11.60
N THR A 28 -7.37 0.47 -11.05
CA THR A 28 -8.32 1.25 -10.23
C THR A 28 -8.02 1.11 -8.73
N ILE A 29 -7.36 0.03 -8.32
CA ILE A 29 -6.96 -0.26 -6.94
C ILE A 29 -5.44 -0.43 -6.87
N SER A 30 -4.81 0.22 -5.89
CA SER A 30 -3.38 0.11 -5.67
C SER A 30 -3.01 -1.34 -5.36
N VAL A 31 -1.94 -1.83 -5.99
CA VAL A 31 -1.42 -3.17 -5.75
C VAL A 31 -1.05 -3.40 -4.28
N VAL A 32 -0.64 -2.34 -3.56
CA VAL A 32 -0.32 -2.45 -2.13
C VAL A 32 -1.58 -2.75 -1.31
N ILE A 33 -2.69 -2.07 -1.62
CA ILE A 33 -3.98 -2.30 -0.94
C ILE A 33 -4.50 -3.69 -1.28
N GLU A 34 -4.54 -4.06 -2.57
CA GLU A 34 -5.04 -5.36 -3.01
C GLU A 34 -4.29 -6.53 -2.36
N GLN A 35 -2.96 -6.56 -2.48
CA GLN A 35 -2.17 -7.66 -1.92
C GLN A 35 -2.23 -7.71 -0.40
N CYS A 36 -2.18 -6.56 0.29
CA CYS A 36 -2.28 -6.57 1.75
C CYS A 36 -3.65 -7.06 2.22
N VAL A 37 -4.75 -6.69 1.55
CA VAL A 37 -6.09 -7.17 1.90
C VAL A 37 -6.21 -8.67 1.64
N GLU A 38 -5.70 -9.16 0.51
CA GLU A 38 -5.66 -10.59 0.20
C GLU A 38 -4.91 -11.38 1.28
N PHE A 39 -3.72 -10.90 1.68
CA PHE A 39 -2.90 -11.55 2.72
C PHE A 39 -3.55 -11.51 4.10
N LEU A 40 -4.37 -10.48 4.40
CA LEU A 40 -5.06 -10.35 5.69
C LEU A 40 -6.36 -11.15 5.76
N TRP A 41 -6.88 -11.63 4.63
CA TRP A 41 -8.15 -12.37 4.59
C TRP A 41 -8.23 -13.56 5.57
N PRO A 42 -7.18 -14.40 5.72
CA PRO A 42 -7.22 -15.50 6.69
C PRO A 42 -7.21 -15.04 8.17
N PHE A 43 -6.82 -13.78 8.44
CA PHE A 43 -6.57 -13.24 9.78
C PHE A 43 -7.67 -12.30 10.27
N VAL A 44 -8.75 -12.10 9.50
CA VAL A 44 -9.81 -11.12 9.81
C VAL A 44 -10.50 -11.35 11.16
N GLN A 45 -10.44 -12.57 11.70
CA GLN A 45 -11.01 -12.94 13.00
C GLN A 45 -10.02 -12.77 14.17
N GLU A 46 -8.77 -12.40 13.90
CA GLU A 46 -7.77 -12.19 14.95
C GLU A 46 -8.03 -10.92 15.75
N GLU A 47 -7.97 -11.02 17.08
CA GLU A 47 -8.15 -9.87 17.94
C GLU A 47 -7.01 -8.85 17.75
N GLY A 48 -7.37 -7.59 17.52
CA GLY A 48 -6.41 -6.50 17.46
C GLY A 48 -5.53 -6.52 16.21
N LEU A 49 -5.97 -7.16 15.12
CA LEU A 49 -5.26 -7.23 13.83
C LEU A 49 -4.60 -5.90 13.43
N PHE A 50 -5.35 -4.79 13.49
CA PHE A 50 -4.84 -3.45 13.16
C PHE A 50 -4.13 -2.70 14.31
N ARG A 51 -4.26 -3.19 15.56
CA ARG A 51 -3.67 -2.63 16.78
C ARG A 51 -2.21 -3.07 16.96
N ILE A 52 -1.89 -4.31 16.66
CA ILE A 52 -0.54 -4.85 16.80
C ILE A 52 0.38 -4.33 15.68
N SER A 53 1.63 -4.02 16.02
CA SER A 53 2.63 -3.53 15.07
C SER A 53 3.60 -4.64 14.66
N GLY A 54 3.80 -4.83 13.37
CA GLY A 54 4.80 -5.74 12.83
C GLY A 54 6.24 -5.25 12.96
N SER A 55 7.17 -6.19 12.74
CA SER A 55 8.61 -5.92 12.77
C SER A 55 9.03 -4.90 11.71
N ILE A 56 9.78 -3.87 12.12
CA ILE A 56 10.30 -2.80 11.25
C ILE A 56 11.07 -3.37 10.06
N SER A 57 11.88 -4.42 10.27
CA SER A 57 12.69 -5.04 9.21
C SER A 57 11.82 -5.73 8.16
N LYS A 58 10.75 -6.43 8.58
CA LYS A 58 9.79 -7.07 7.67
C LYS A 58 8.97 -6.05 6.89
N VAL A 59 8.50 -4.99 7.56
CA VAL A 59 7.80 -3.86 6.90
C VAL A 59 8.69 -3.20 5.85
N LYS A 60 9.97 -2.96 6.17
CA LYS A 60 10.95 -2.41 5.21
C LYS A 60 11.15 -3.35 4.01
N ARG A 61 11.20 -4.67 4.22
CA ARG A 61 11.29 -5.65 3.14
C ARG A 61 10.06 -5.63 2.22
N MET A 62 8.85 -5.63 2.79
CA MET A 62 7.61 -5.55 2.01
C MET A 62 7.54 -4.26 1.20
N ARG A 63 7.86 -3.11 1.82
CA ARG A 63 7.94 -1.81 1.14
C ARG A 63 8.87 -1.86 -0.07
N ASN A 64 10.08 -2.39 0.10
CA ASN A 64 11.06 -2.49 -0.98
C ASN A 64 10.56 -3.39 -2.12
N ALA A 65 9.92 -4.51 -1.79
CA ALA A 65 9.31 -5.41 -2.76
C ALA A 65 8.21 -4.71 -3.58
N PHE A 66 7.30 -3.97 -2.91
CA PHE A 66 6.27 -3.19 -3.58
C PHE A 66 6.85 -2.08 -4.47
N ASN A 67 7.81 -1.29 -3.97
CA ASN A 67 8.46 -0.23 -4.76
C ASN A 67 9.20 -0.79 -5.99
N ALA A 68 9.75 -2.01 -5.89
CA ALA A 68 10.42 -2.68 -6.99
C ALA A 68 9.46 -3.43 -7.94
N GLY A 69 8.16 -3.51 -7.62
CA GLY A 69 7.19 -4.33 -8.36
C GLY A 69 7.46 -5.84 -8.25
N ARG A 70 8.18 -6.30 -7.22
CA ARG A 70 8.59 -7.69 -6.99
C ARG A 70 7.67 -8.38 -6.01
N LEU A 71 6.46 -8.70 -6.46
CA LEU A 71 5.45 -9.35 -5.61
C LEU A 71 5.84 -10.76 -5.16
N ASP A 72 6.66 -11.45 -5.95
CA ASP A 72 7.27 -12.74 -5.61
C ASP A 72 8.12 -12.67 -4.32
N ALA A 73 8.74 -11.52 -4.04
CA ALA A 73 9.50 -11.32 -2.82
C ALA A 73 8.63 -11.21 -1.54
N LEU A 74 7.30 -11.16 -1.68
CA LEU A 74 6.34 -11.09 -0.57
C LEU A 74 5.92 -12.47 -0.05
N ASP A 75 6.18 -13.55 -0.78
CA ASP A 75 5.68 -14.89 -0.44
C ASP A 75 6.08 -15.37 0.96
N GLY A 76 7.29 -15.02 1.40
CA GLY A 76 7.78 -15.36 2.75
C GLY A 76 7.23 -14.46 3.87
N LEU A 77 6.43 -13.44 3.54
CA LEU A 77 5.92 -12.43 4.48
C LEU A 77 4.38 -12.39 4.52
N LYS A 78 3.69 -13.04 3.57
CA LYS A 78 2.22 -13.00 3.46
C LYS A 78 1.46 -13.53 4.68
N ASN A 79 2.07 -14.43 5.45
CA ASN A 79 1.47 -14.99 6.67
C ASN A 79 1.85 -14.22 7.96
N ASP A 80 2.60 -13.12 7.87
CA ASP A 80 2.91 -12.26 9.01
C ASP A 80 1.93 -11.08 9.06
N ALA A 81 0.75 -11.33 9.63
CA ALA A 81 -0.33 -10.36 9.66
C ALA A 81 0.09 -9.00 10.27
N PRO A 82 0.82 -8.94 11.41
CA PRO A 82 1.32 -7.67 11.95
C PRO A 82 2.22 -6.89 10.96
N ALA A 83 3.10 -7.58 10.22
CA ALA A 83 3.94 -6.94 9.21
C ALA A 83 3.12 -6.44 8.00
N VAL A 84 2.15 -7.22 7.54
CA VAL A 84 1.26 -6.86 6.43
C VAL A 84 0.42 -5.63 6.81
N VAL A 85 -0.21 -5.64 8.00
CA VAL A 85 -0.97 -4.50 8.55
C VAL A 85 -0.09 -3.26 8.67
N SER A 86 1.10 -3.37 9.29
CA SER A 86 2.00 -2.22 9.42
C SER A 86 2.43 -1.67 8.06
N THR A 87 2.61 -2.53 7.06
CA THR A 87 2.93 -2.12 5.68
C THR A 87 1.78 -1.36 5.04
N LEU A 88 0.54 -1.87 5.15
CA LEU A 88 -0.66 -1.20 4.64
C LEU A 88 -0.88 0.16 5.31
N LYS A 89 -0.78 0.22 6.65
CA LYS A 89 -0.89 1.49 7.40
C LYS A 89 0.18 2.49 6.98
N SER A 90 1.41 2.03 6.77
CA SER A 90 2.52 2.88 6.33
C SER A 90 2.27 3.45 4.94
N TYR A 91 1.81 2.62 4.00
CA TYR A 91 1.48 3.03 2.65
C TYR A 91 0.43 4.15 2.63
N LEU A 92 -0.69 3.96 3.34
CA LEU A 92 -1.77 4.95 3.41
C LEU A 92 -1.30 6.27 4.05
N ARG A 93 -0.48 6.20 5.11
CA ARG A 93 0.06 7.38 5.80
C ARG A 93 1.06 8.17 4.96
N GLU A 94 1.77 7.49 4.06
CA GLU A 94 2.79 8.11 3.20
C GLU A 94 2.22 8.65 1.90
N LEU A 95 0.92 8.50 1.62
CA LEU A 95 0.30 9.18 0.49
C LEU A 95 0.44 10.70 0.67
N PRO A 96 0.91 11.45 -0.35
CA PRO A 96 0.99 12.91 -0.29
C PRO A 96 -0.36 13.58 -0.03
N GLU A 97 -1.44 12.93 -0.47
CA GLU A 97 -2.81 13.28 -0.18
C GLU A 97 -3.47 12.10 0.55
N PRO A 98 -4.15 12.31 1.70
CA PRO A 98 -4.79 11.23 2.43
C PRO A 98 -5.89 10.59 1.57
N LEU A 99 -6.18 9.31 1.83
CA LEU A 99 -7.18 8.57 1.05
C LEU A 99 -8.55 9.26 1.00
N LEU A 100 -8.94 9.97 2.07
CA LEU A 100 -10.20 10.71 2.15
C LEU A 100 -10.13 12.13 1.54
N THR A 101 -8.99 12.52 0.97
CA THR A 101 -8.67 13.84 0.39
C THR A 101 -8.74 15.00 1.39
N PHE A 102 -7.99 16.07 1.14
CA PHE A 102 -8.11 17.28 1.96
C PHE A 102 -9.40 18.05 1.63
N ASP A 103 -9.76 18.10 0.35
CA ASP A 103 -10.91 18.86 -0.14
C ASP A 103 -12.24 18.32 0.40
N SER A 104 -12.35 17.01 0.61
CA SER A 104 -13.57 16.38 1.14
C SER A 104 -13.63 16.36 2.67
N LEU A 105 -12.60 16.81 3.39
CA LEU A 105 -12.51 16.65 4.84
C LEU A 105 -13.68 17.32 5.58
N GLN A 106 -14.08 18.53 5.17
CA GLN A 106 -15.23 19.22 5.78
C GLN A 106 -16.53 18.44 5.56
N ASN A 107 -16.74 17.90 4.36
CA ASN A 107 -17.91 17.08 4.05
C ASN A 107 -17.96 15.83 4.94
N TRP A 108 -16.81 15.18 5.19
CA TRP A 108 -16.74 14.03 6.10
C TRP A 108 -17.07 14.40 7.55
N ILE A 109 -16.58 15.54 8.05
CA ILE A 109 -16.86 16.03 9.41
C ILE A 109 -18.34 16.41 9.57
N GLU A 110 -18.95 17.00 8.56
CA GLU A 110 -20.37 17.34 8.59
C GLU A 110 -21.24 16.09 8.58
N ALA A 111 -20.92 15.12 7.73
CA ALA A 111 -21.64 13.85 7.64
C ALA A 111 -21.60 13.03 8.94
N SER A 112 -20.55 13.16 9.76
CA SER A 112 -20.41 12.42 11.02
C SER A 112 -21.20 13.01 12.21
N LYS A 113 -21.95 14.11 12.01
CA LYS A 113 -22.75 14.75 13.08
C LYS A 113 -24.17 14.21 13.19
N ILE A 114 -24.52 13.23 12.37
CA ILE A 114 -25.80 12.51 12.36
C ILE A 114 -25.69 11.30 13.29
#